data_AF-A0A3N0ZH89-F1
#
_entry.id   AF-A0A3N0ZH89-F1
#
_cell.length_a   1.000
_cell.length_b   1.000
_cell.length_c   1.000
_cell.angle_alpha   90.00
_cell.angle_beta   90.00
_cell.angle_gamma   90.00
#
_symmetry.space_group_name_H-M   'P 1'
#
loop_
_entity.id
_entity.type
_entity.pdbx_description
1 polymer ?
#
loop_
_entity_poly.entity_id
_entity_poly.type
_entity_poly.pdbx_seq_one_letter_code
_entity_poly.pdbx_strand_id
1 'polypeptide(L)'
;MGKRFYTKEEVEKIIQRVITTKGFVGDHFTKEDIISIAKDLNLDVAIVKAEIEKADEMLEFEQAKSLWRQKKKKEFYELTFALGTAILGISVVFSVFVPEGGPVAIILSTLFIIMEIIAYLEAFHPSEEKVERGARKILRSKKWKKKIDAFLDSLLDIIPDKLKNK
;
A
#
# COMPACT_ATOMS: atom_id res chain seq x y z
N MET A 1 -2.61 -46.76 19.36
CA MET A 1 -2.36 -46.24 17.99
C MET A 1 -1.41 -45.06 18.09
N GLY A 2 -0.20 -45.16 17.54
CA GLY A 2 0.78 -44.07 17.59
C GLY A 2 0.35 -42.91 16.70
N LYS A 3 0.48 -41.67 17.19
CA LYS A 3 0.25 -40.46 16.40
C LYS A 3 1.34 -40.37 15.33
N ARG A 4 0.97 -40.44 14.05
CA ARG A 4 1.87 -40.13 12.94
C ARG A 4 2.00 -38.62 12.83
N PHE A 5 3.23 -38.14 12.76
CA PHE A 5 3.54 -36.74 12.46
C PHE A 5 3.81 -36.62 10.96
N TYR A 6 3.28 -35.57 10.34
CA TYR A 6 3.44 -35.29 8.92
C TYR A 6 4.36 -34.07 8.75
N THR A 7 5.17 -34.06 7.70
CA THR A 7 5.96 -32.88 7.34
C THR A 7 5.08 -31.81 6.68
N LYS A 8 5.58 -30.57 6.62
CA LYS A 8 4.85 -29.47 6.00
C LYS A 8 4.53 -29.76 4.51
N GLU A 9 5.48 -30.34 3.76
CA GLU A 9 5.23 -30.69 2.36
C GLU A 9 4.20 -31.82 2.20
N GLU A 10 4.14 -32.77 3.14
CA GLU A 10 3.15 -33.84 3.13
C GLU A 10 1.75 -33.32 3.39
N VAL A 11 1.60 -32.37 4.33
CA VAL A 11 0.34 -31.69 4.61
C VAL A 11 -0.13 -30.87 3.41
N GLU A 12 0.75 -30.10 2.77
CA GLU A 12 0.43 -29.34 1.55
C GLU A 12 -0.06 -30.25 0.41
N LYS A 13 0.59 -31.40 0.20
CA LYS A 13 0.15 -32.40 -0.81
C LYS A 13 -1.21 -33.01 -0.48
N ILE A 14 -1.50 -33.28 0.79
CA ILE A 14 -2.80 -33.79 1.22
C ILE A 14 -3.88 -32.74 0.95
N ILE A 15 -3.64 -31.48 1.32
CA ILE A 15 -4.57 -30.37 1.09
C ILE A 15 -4.79 -30.17 -0.41
N GLN A 16 -3.73 -30.14 -1.22
CA GLN A 16 -3.84 -30.08 -2.69
C GLN A 16 -4.68 -31.22 -3.24
N ARG A 17 -4.45 -32.45 -2.80
CA ARG A 17 -5.20 -33.61 -3.28
C ARG A 17 -6.68 -33.53 -2.90
N VAL A 18 -7.01 -33.04 -1.71
CA VAL A 18 -8.40 -32.82 -1.26
C VAL A 18 -9.09 -31.76 -2.12
N ILE A 19 -8.38 -30.66 -2.42
CA ILE A 19 -8.84 -29.58 -3.28
C ILE A 19 -9.13 -30.08 -4.70
N THR A 20 -8.19 -30.82 -5.32
CA THR A 20 -8.37 -31.35 -6.68
C THR A 20 -9.51 -32.35 -6.75
N THR A 21 -9.70 -33.17 -5.71
CA THR A 21 -10.78 -34.18 -5.66
C THR A 21 -12.17 -33.55 -5.57
N LYS A 22 -12.29 -32.35 -4.98
CA LYS A 22 -13.57 -31.63 -4.86
C LYS A 22 -13.95 -30.77 -6.07
N GLY A 23 -13.14 -30.78 -7.13
CA GLY A 23 -13.49 -30.09 -8.38
C GLY A 23 -13.36 -28.57 -8.32
N PHE A 24 -12.52 -28.03 -7.43
CA PHE A 24 -12.12 -26.62 -7.50
C PHE A 24 -11.29 -26.39 -8.76
N VAL A 25 -11.85 -25.71 -9.75
CA VAL A 25 -11.19 -25.38 -11.02
C VAL A 25 -10.75 -23.92 -10.96
N GLY A 26 -9.49 -23.69 -10.60
CA GLY A 26 -8.86 -22.37 -10.61
C GLY A 26 -7.76 -22.23 -9.56
N ASP A 27 -6.84 -21.27 -9.79
CA ASP A 27 -5.76 -20.90 -8.87
C ASP A 27 -6.23 -19.98 -7.71
N HIS A 28 -7.54 -19.81 -7.53
CA HIS A 28 -8.12 -18.85 -6.60
C HIS A 28 -9.20 -19.50 -5.74
N PHE A 29 -9.09 -19.33 -4.42
CA PHE A 29 -10.05 -19.79 -3.42
C PHE A 29 -10.75 -18.60 -2.79
N THR A 30 -12.07 -18.67 -2.64
CA THR A 30 -12.81 -17.70 -1.83
C THR A 30 -12.69 -18.04 -0.35
N LYS A 31 -13.01 -17.08 0.53
CA LYS A 31 -13.01 -17.29 1.98
C LYS A 31 -14.00 -18.39 2.38
N GLU A 32 -15.13 -18.44 1.68
CA GLU A 32 -16.18 -19.44 1.84
C GLU A 32 -15.69 -20.85 1.49
N ASP A 33 -14.89 -20.99 0.43
CA ASP A 33 -14.31 -22.27 0.00
C ASP A 33 -13.34 -22.82 1.04
N ILE A 34 -12.47 -21.96 1.59
CA ILE A 34 -11.50 -22.33 2.63
C ILE A 34 -12.24 -22.78 3.90
N ILE A 35 -13.31 -22.08 4.28
CA ILE A 35 -14.14 -22.45 5.42
C ILE A 35 -14.87 -23.78 5.17
N SER A 36 -15.35 -24.01 3.95
CA SER A 36 -15.98 -25.29 3.58
C SER A 36 -14.99 -26.44 3.72
N ILE A 37 -13.79 -26.31 3.16
CA ILE A 37 -12.73 -27.32 3.25
C ILE A 37 -12.34 -27.57 4.71
N ALA A 38 -12.26 -26.51 5.54
CA ALA A 38 -11.98 -26.66 6.96
C ALA A 38 -13.04 -27.48 7.69
N LYS A 39 -14.33 -27.25 7.40
CA LYS A 39 -15.43 -28.06 7.94
C LYS A 39 -15.34 -29.51 7.50
N ASP A 40 -15.02 -29.75 6.23
CA ASP A 40 -14.87 -31.09 5.67
C ASP A 40 -13.71 -31.87 6.29
N LEU A 41 -12.63 -31.17 6.68
CA LEU A 41 -11.48 -31.73 7.37
C LEU A 41 -11.67 -31.81 8.90
N ASN A 42 -12.88 -31.50 9.39
CA ASN A 42 -13.20 -31.48 10.81
C ASN A 42 -12.27 -30.57 11.63
N LEU A 43 -11.78 -29.48 11.00
CA LEU A 43 -10.97 -28.44 11.62
C LEU A 43 -11.87 -27.42 12.34
N ASP A 44 -11.34 -26.78 13.37
CA ASP A 44 -12.03 -25.71 14.06
C ASP A 44 -12.16 -24.47 13.15
N VAL A 45 -13.39 -24.21 12.72
CA VAL A 45 -13.74 -23.08 11.86
C VAL A 45 -13.42 -21.74 12.52
N ALA A 46 -13.50 -21.63 13.85
CA ALA A 46 -13.16 -20.40 14.56
C ALA A 46 -11.67 -20.07 14.41
N ILE A 47 -10.80 -21.09 14.53
CA ILE A 47 -9.36 -20.95 14.34
C ILE A 47 -9.06 -20.58 12.88
N VAL A 48 -9.67 -21.29 11.92
CA VAL A 48 -9.44 -21.00 10.49
C VAL A 48 -9.89 -19.59 10.13
N LYS A 49 -11.04 -19.13 10.62
CA LYS A 49 -11.49 -17.74 10.41
C LYS A 49 -10.52 -16.71 10.98
N ALA A 50 -10.01 -16.93 12.19
CA ALA A 50 -9.04 -16.04 12.82
C ALA A 50 -7.72 -15.98 12.03
N GLU A 51 -7.25 -17.10 11.49
CA GLU A 51 -6.04 -17.13 10.65
C GLU A 51 -6.25 -16.46 9.29
N ILE A 52 -7.44 -16.62 8.68
CA ILE A 52 -7.80 -15.88 7.46
C ILE A 52 -7.80 -14.38 7.73
N GLU A 53 -8.40 -13.92 8.83
CA GLU A 53 -8.42 -12.50 9.18
C GLU A 53 -7.01 -11.93 9.40
N LYS A 54 -6.12 -12.67 10.07
CA LYS A 54 -4.72 -12.26 10.20
C LYS A 54 -4.01 -12.17 8.85
N ALA A 55 -4.25 -13.14 7.95
CA ALA A 55 -3.68 -13.12 6.62
C ALA A 55 -4.17 -11.92 5.80
N ASP A 56 -5.47 -11.59 5.89
CA ASP A 56 -6.06 -10.41 5.28
C ASP A 56 -5.43 -9.12 5.83
N GLU A 57 -5.25 -8.98 7.14
CA GLU A 57 -4.60 -7.82 7.76
C GLU A 57 -3.13 -7.66 7.31
N MET A 58 -2.38 -8.76 7.23
CA MET A 58 -1.01 -8.74 6.73
C MET A 58 -0.96 -8.32 5.25
N LEU A 59 -1.89 -8.82 4.44
CA LEU A 59 -1.99 -8.48 3.02
C LEU A 59 -2.38 -7.01 2.83
N GLU A 60 -3.34 -6.48 3.61
CA GLU A 60 -3.67 -5.06 3.64
C GLU A 60 -2.47 -4.20 4.03
N PHE A 61 -1.65 -4.64 4.98
CA PHE A 61 -0.45 -3.92 5.41
C PHE A 61 0.63 -3.91 4.33
N GLU A 62 0.88 -5.04 3.67
CA GLU A 62 1.82 -5.12 2.53
C GLU A 62 1.35 -4.27 1.34
N GLN A 63 0.06 -4.27 1.04
CA GLN A 63 -0.53 -3.34 0.06
C GLN A 63 -0.36 -1.88 0.48
N ALA A 64 -0.50 -1.56 1.78
CA ALA A 64 -0.25 -0.21 2.27
C ALA A 64 1.23 0.20 2.14
N LYS A 65 2.18 -0.73 2.34
CA LYS A 65 3.61 -0.49 2.06
C LYS A 65 3.85 -0.19 0.58
N SER A 66 3.27 -0.99 -0.31
CA SER A 66 3.45 -0.82 -1.76
C SER A 66 2.85 0.51 -2.25
N LEU A 67 1.64 0.87 -1.80
CA LEU A 67 1.01 2.15 -2.09
C LEU A 67 1.82 3.32 -1.56
N TRP A 68 2.39 3.21 -0.35
CA TRP A 68 3.25 4.26 0.21
C TRP A 68 4.50 4.48 -0.65
N ARG A 69 5.17 3.41 -1.07
CA ARG A 69 6.34 3.47 -1.97
C ARG A 69 5.98 4.11 -3.31
N GLN A 70 4.84 3.74 -3.90
CA GLN A 70 4.37 4.34 -5.15
C GLN A 70 4.10 5.84 -4.99
N LYS A 71 3.43 6.23 -3.89
CA LYS A 71 3.18 7.64 -3.58
C LYS A 71 4.48 8.44 -3.46
N LYS A 72 5.50 7.88 -2.80
CA LYS A 72 6.80 8.52 -2.64
C LYS A 72 7.55 8.71 -3.95
N LYS A 73 7.51 7.72 -4.85
CA LYS A 73 8.05 7.86 -6.21
C LYS A 73 7.32 8.95 -6.99
N LYS A 74 6.00 9.02 -6.90
CA LYS A 74 5.21 10.06 -7.55
C LYS A 74 5.56 11.45 -7.02
N GLU A 75 5.61 11.61 -5.70
CA GLU A 75 6.02 12.85 -5.03
C GLU A 75 7.43 13.29 -5.46
N PHE A 76 8.37 12.35 -5.63
CA PHE A 76 9.69 12.65 -6.17
C PHE A 76 9.62 13.23 -7.58
N TYR A 77 8.94 12.58 -8.52
CA TYR A 77 8.84 13.10 -9.89
C TYR A 77 8.15 14.46 -9.96
N GLU A 78 7.08 14.66 -9.19
CA GLU A 78 6.38 15.95 -9.11
C GLU A 78 7.31 17.05 -8.56
N LEU A 79 8.07 16.75 -7.50
CA LEU A 79 9.01 17.69 -6.89
C LEU A 79 10.20 18.00 -7.82
N THR A 80 10.83 16.98 -8.39
CA THR A 80 11.97 17.12 -9.31
C THR A 80 11.58 17.93 -10.54
N PHE A 81 10.39 17.67 -11.11
CA PHE A 81 9.91 18.44 -12.26
C PHE A 81 9.67 19.92 -11.90
N ALA A 82 8.96 20.19 -10.80
CA ALA A 82 8.63 21.55 -10.38
C ALA A 82 9.88 22.36 -9.97
N LEU A 83 10.76 21.78 -9.14
CA LEU A 83 11.98 22.46 -8.70
C LEU A 83 13.02 22.54 -9.82
N GLY A 84 13.18 21.48 -10.62
CA GLY A 84 14.12 21.47 -11.73
C GLY A 84 13.78 22.53 -12.77
N THR A 85 12.50 22.69 -13.13
CA THR A 85 12.07 23.75 -14.05
C THR A 85 12.31 25.14 -13.47
N ALA A 86 11.99 25.36 -12.19
CA ALA A 86 12.26 26.64 -11.53
C ALA A 86 13.76 26.98 -11.49
N ILE A 87 14.60 26.02 -11.13
CA ILE A 87 16.05 26.23 -10.98
C ILE A 87 16.72 26.42 -12.35
N LEU A 88 16.31 25.66 -13.37
CA LEU A 88 16.78 25.90 -14.74
C LEU A 88 16.41 27.31 -15.21
N GLY A 89 15.16 27.75 -14.97
CA GLY A 89 14.71 29.09 -15.31
C GLY A 89 15.54 30.18 -14.62
N ILE A 90 15.76 30.05 -13.30
CA ILE A 90 16.59 30.99 -12.52
C ILE A 90 18.03 30.98 -13.01
N SER A 91 18.63 29.81 -13.25
CA SER A 91 20.01 29.67 -13.74
C SER A 91 20.20 30.35 -15.10
N VAL A 92 19.24 30.25 -16.01
CA VAL A 92 19.28 30.95 -17.31
C VAL A 92 19.19 32.46 -17.11
N VAL A 93 18.28 32.94 -16.25
CA VAL A 93 18.14 34.38 -15.98
C VAL A 93 19.43 34.95 -15.39
N PHE A 94 20.01 34.28 -14.39
CA PHE A 94 21.27 34.73 -13.79
C PHE A 94 22.43 34.69 -14.79
N SER A 95 22.54 33.63 -15.60
CA SER A 95 23.65 33.49 -16.54
C SER A 95 23.61 34.52 -17.68
N VAL A 96 22.42 34.96 -18.09
CA VAL A 96 22.25 35.88 -19.24
C VAL A 96 22.18 37.35 -18.80
N PHE A 97 21.52 37.64 -17.69
CA PHE A 97 21.17 39.02 -17.33
C PHE A 97 21.95 39.60 -16.16
N VAL A 98 22.74 38.80 -15.44
CA VAL A 98 23.55 39.26 -14.30
C VAL A 98 25.04 39.18 -14.66
N PRO A 99 25.77 40.31 -14.68
CA PRO A 99 27.23 40.28 -14.78
C PRO A 99 27.80 39.40 -13.66
N GLU A 100 28.67 38.45 -14.02
CA GLU A 100 29.20 37.42 -13.09
C GLU A 100 28.14 36.44 -12.54
N GLY A 101 26.97 36.32 -13.15
CA GLY A 101 25.92 35.38 -12.73
C GLY A 101 26.22 33.90 -13.01
N GLY A 102 27.21 33.59 -13.86
CA GLY A 102 27.61 32.23 -14.21
C GLY A 102 28.01 31.37 -13.01
N PRO A 103 28.94 31.81 -12.14
CA PRO A 103 29.26 31.13 -10.89
C PRO A 103 28.06 30.85 -9.99
N VAL A 104 27.12 31.80 -9.88
CA VAL A 104 25.89 31.64 -9.07
C VAL A 104 25.00 30.55 -9.66
N ALA A 105 24.81 30.52 -10.98
CA ALA A 105 24.04 29.48 -11.67
C ALA A 105 24.66 28.08 -11.47
N ILE A 106 26.00 27.97 -11.47
CA ILE A 106 26.70 26.71 -11.20
C ILE A 106 26.44 26.23 -9.76
N ILE A 107 26.53 27.13 -8.78
CA ILE A 107 26.28 26.80 -7.37
C ILE A 107 24.83 26.32 -7.18
N LEU A 108 23.85 27.06 -7.72
CA LEU A 108 22.44 26.70 -7.62
C LEU A 108 22.15 25.33 -8.26
N SER A 109 22.72 25.08 -9.44
CA SER A 109 22.57 23.81 -10.14
C SER A 109 23.20 22.65 -9.37
N THR A 110 24.35 22.89 -8.73
CA THR A 110 25.04 21.87 -7.92
C THR A 110 24.23 21.53 -6.67
N LEU A 111 23.71 22.55 -5.96
CA LEU A 111 22.85 22.34 -4.80
C LEU A 111 21.57 21.57 -5.16
N PHE A 112 20.99 21.86 -6.33
CA PHE A 112 19.84 21.11 -6.84
C PHE A 112 20.13 19.63 -7.02
N ILE A 113 21.25 19.29 -7.68
CA ILE A 113 21.65 17.89 -7.91
C ILE A 113 21.83 17.15 -6.57
N ILE A 114 22.46 17.80 -5.58
CA ILE A 114 22.64 17.21 -4.25
C ILE A 114 21.27 16.94 -3.59
N MET A 115 20.35 17.91 -3.63
CA MET A 115 19.00 17.75 -3.09
C MET A 115 18.23 16.64 -3.81
N GLU A 116 18.36 16.53 -5.13
CA GLU A 116 17.72 15.49 -5.93
C GLU A 116 18.23 14.10 -5.57
N ILE A 117 19.54 13.93 -5.35
CA ILE A 117 20.12 12.65 -4.89
C ILE A 117 19.55 12.25 -3.53
N ILE A 118 19.45 13.20 -2.59
CA ILE A 118 18.88 12.92 -1.26
C ILE A 118 17.40 12.52 -1.40
N ALA A 119 16.62 13.28 -2.16
CA ALA A 119 15.20 12.98 -2.40
C ALA A 119 15.00 11.64 -3.12
N TYR A 120 15.90 11.29 -4.05
CA TYR A 120 15.90 10.00 -4.75
C TYR A 120 16.12 8.85 -3.77
N LEU A 121 17.13 8.95 -2.90
CA LEU A 121 17.40 7.91 -1.89
C LEU A 121 16.20 7.71 -0.97
N GLU A 122 15.54 8.79 -0.55
CA GLU A 122 14.35 8.69 0.28
C GLU A 122 13.13 8.07 -0.44
N ALA A 123 12.99 8.31 -1.74
CA ALA A 123 11.83 7.83 -2.51
C ALA A 123 12.00 6.39 -3.02
N PHE A 124 13.21 6.02 -3.48
CA PHE A 124 13.49 4.74 -4.12
C PHE A 124 14.12 3.72 -3.17
N HIS A 125 14.86 4.18 -2.16
CA HIS A 125 15.51 3.34 -1.16
C HIS A 125 15.13 3.72 0.28
N PRO A 126 13.83 3.84 0.60
CA PRO A 126 13.40 4.17 1.95
C PRO A 126 13.78 3.05 2.93
N SER A 127 14.22 3.43 4.13
CA SER A 127 14.43 2.46 5.21
C SER A 127 13.12 1.73 5.54
N GLU A 128 13.24 0.46 5.92
CA GLU A 128 12.08 -0.39 6.23
C GLU A 128 11.20 0.24 7.32
N GLU A 129 11.82 0.83 8.35
CA GLU A 129 11.14 1.54 9.42
C GLU A 129 10.29 2.72 8.89
N LYS A 130 10.80 3.50 7.92
CA LYS A 130 10.05 4.59 7.29
C LYS A 130 8.86 4.04 6.48
N VAL A 131 9.07 2.95 5.76
CA VAL A 131 8.01 2.26 5.00
C VAL A 131 6.89 1.80 5.92
N GLU A 132 7.22 1.17 7.05
CA GLU A 132 6.23 0.71 8.03
C GLU A 132 5.47 1.86 8.72
N ARG A 133 6.18 2.92 9.12
CA ARG A 133 5.54 4.12 9.66
C ARG A 133 4.59 4.75 8.62
N GLY A 134 5.00 4.76 7.35
CA GLY A 134 4.19 5.20 6.22
C GLY A 134 2.93 4.37 5.99
N ALA A 135 3.07 3.06 5.93
CA ALA A 135 1.96 2.12 5.77
C ALA A 135 0.95 2.23 6.91
N ARG A 136 1.41 2.35 8.16
CA ARG A 136 0.55 2.59 9.33
C ARG A 136 -0.27 3.89 9.20
N LYS A 137 0.32 4.97 8.68
CA LYS A 137 -0.40 6.23 8.43
C LYS A 137 -1.48 6.06 7.35
N ILE A 138 -1.19 5.32 6.27
CA ILE A 138 -2.18 5.03 5.21
C ILE A 138 -3.36 4.23 5.76
N LEU A 139 -3.09 3.17 6.53
CA LEU A 139 -4.15 2.36 7.15
C LEU A 139 -5.01 3.17 8.13
N ARG A 140 -4.38 4.01 8.97
CA ARG A 140 -5.12 4.92 9.87
C ARG A 140 -6.01 5.89 9.10
N SER A 141 -5.50 6.46 8.01
CA SER A 141 -6.27 7.37 7.15
C SER A 141 -7.46 6.67 6.48
N LYS A 142 -7.28 5.44 5.96
CA LYS A 142 -8.38 4.63 5.38
C LYS A 142 -9.46 4.32 6.42
N LYS A 143 -9.07 3.90 7.62
CA LYS A 143 -10.02 3.62 8.73
C LYS A 143 -10.78 4.88 9.13
N TRP A 144 -10.12 6.03 9.17
CA TRP A 144 -10.76 7.30 9.50
C TRP A 144 -11.73 7.78 8.41
N LYS A 145 -11.35 7.65 7.13
CA LYS A 145 -12.26 7.93 6.00
C LYS A 145 -13.51 7.06 6.05
N LYS A 146 -13.37 5.74 6.20
CA LYS A 146 -14.52 4.83 6.34
C LYS A 146 -15.47 5.23 7.49
N LYS A 147 -14.93 5.71 8.61
CA LYS A 147 -15.74 6.19 9.74
C LYS A 147 -16.49 7.49 9.41
N ILE A 148 -15.86 8.41 8.69
CA ILE A 148 -16.50 9.64 8.25
C ILE A 148 -17.57 9.34 7.22
N ASP A 149 -17.27 8.51 6.23
CA ASP A 149 -18.22 8.13 5.18
C ASP A 149 -19.46 7.47 5.80
N ALA A 150 -19.27 6.50 6.71
CA ALA A 150 -20.38 5.87 7.44
C ALA A 150 -21.16 6.86 8.33
N PHE A 151 -20.48 7.85 8.91
CA PHE A 151 -21.15 8.91 9.67
C PHE A 151 -21.97 9.82 8.75
N LEU A 152 -21.43 10.21 7.59
CA LEU A 152 -22.14 11.03 6.61
C LEU A 152 -23.36 10.29 6.05
N ASP A 153 -23.22 9.01 5.72
CA ASP A 153 -24.34 8.16 5.27
C ASP A 153 -25.43 8.08 6.36
N SER A 154 -25.04 7.88 7.63
CA SER A 154 -26.00 7.87 8.75
C SER A 154 -26.71 9.22 8.92
N LEU A 155 -26.05 10.35 8.63
CA LEU A 155 -26.68 11.66 8.66
C LEU A 155 -27.63 11.86 7.47
N LEU A 156 -27.27 11.37 6.28
CA LEU A 156 -28.11 11.43 5.08
C LEU A 156 -29.38 10.58 5.19
N ASP A 157 -29.36 9.53 6.01
CA ASP A 157 -30.52 8.71 6.36
C ASP A 157 -31.43 9.38 7.41
N ILE A 158 -30.89 10.27 8.24
CA ILE A 158 -31.68 11.03 9.24
C ILE A 158 -32.41 12.23 8.59
N ILE A 159 -31.94 12.75 7.46
CA ILE A 159 -32.61 13.84 6.74
C ILE A 159 -33.87 13.27 6.06
N PRO A 160 -35.08 13.70 6.45
CA PRO A 160 -36.33 13.19 5.88
C PRO A 160 -36.43 13.52 4.38
N ASP A 161 -36.94 12.57 3.59
CA ASP A 161 -37.02 12.61 2.12
C ASP A 161 -37.68 13.87 1.53
N LYS A 162 -38.41 14.66 2.33
CA LYS A 162 -39.04 15.93 1.93
C LYS A 162 -38.05 17.04 1.56
N LEU A 163 -36.75 16.88 1.81
CA LEU A 163 -35.69 17.83 1.40
C LEU A 163 -34.82 17.34 0.23
N LYS A 164 -34.97 16.08 -0.23
CA LYS A 164 -34.17 15.53 -1.34
C LYS A 164 -34.68 15.88 -2.74
N ASN A 165 -35.90 16.42 -2.86
CA ASN A 165 -36.57 16.76 -4.13
C ASN A 165 -36.94 18.26 -4.24
N LYS A 166 -36.01 19.17 -3.94
CA LYS A 166 -36.17 20.59 -4.26
C LYS A 166 -34.93 21.14 -4.93
#